data_AF-C6MA04-F1
#
_entry.id   AF-C6MA04-F1
#
_cell.length_a   1.000
_cell.length_b   1.000
_cell.length_c   1.000
_cell.angle_alpha   90.00
_cell.angle_beta   90.00
_cell.angle_gamma   90.00
#
_symmetry.space_group_name_H-M   'P 1'
#
loop_
_entity.id
_entity.type
_entity.pdbx_description
1 polymer ?
#
loop_
_entity_poly.entity_id
_entity_poly.type
_entity_poly.pdbx_seq_one_letter_code
_entity_poly.pdbx_strand_id
1 'polypeptide(L)'
;MATGLNIRCSKNTLFTVGLEPQNVTSNNGEGTMWGISRTSKQNNDTISYQLQKPVVNGSGINQTVQETNSNTPWGNSGTDLLSLTGQGLSDSEAVKLPVYATVKAGELNKFIDTYQDQVKVTLSY
;
A
#
# COMPACT_ATOMS: atom_id res chain seq x y z
N MET A 1 -0.65 14.14 12.21
CA MET A 1 -0.60 12.71 12.58
C MET A 1 -0.34 11.95 11.28
N ALA A 2 0.67 11.09 11.23
CA ALA A 2 0.92 10.28 10.04
C ALA A 2 -0.22 9.26 9.88
N THR A 3 -0.94 9.30 8.77
CA THR A 3 -2.02 8.36 8.44
C THR A 3 -1.41 7.16 7.72
N GLY A 4 -1.33 6.01 8.38
CA GLY A 4 -0.75 4.81 7.79
C GLY A 4 -0.43 3.70 8.78
N LEU A 5 0.44 2.79 8.37
CA LEU A 5 0.94 1.70 9.21
C LEU A 5 1.97 2.25 10.21
N ASN A 6 1.91 1.78 11.46
CA ASN A 6 2.91 2.10 12.48
C ASN A 6 3.65 0.82 12.86
N ILE A 7 4.92 0.70 12.44
CA ILE A 7 5.70 -0.52 12.59
C ILE A 7 6.77 -0.30 13.66
N ARG A 8 6.74 -1.12 14.72
CA ARG A 8 7.74 -1.17 15.79
C ARG A 8 8.48 -2.49 15.68
N CYS A 9 9.78 -2.44 15.49
CA CYS A 9 10.62 -3.63 15.35
C CYS A 9 12.02 -3.36 15.90
N SER A 10 12.72 -4.43 16.26
CA SER A 10 14.07 -4.35 16.83
C SER A 10 15.00 -3.52 15.97
N LYS A 11 15.92 -2.80 16.62
CA LYS A 11 16.87 -1.91 15.94
C LYS A 11 17.70 -2.70 14.96
N ASN A 12 17.86 -2.14 13.76
CA ASN A 12 18.69 -2.70 12.68
C ASN A 12 18.19 -4.05 12.14
N THR A 13 16.94 -4.45 12.43
CA THR A 13 16.31 -5.61 11.80
C THR A 13 15.76 -5.20 10.44
N LEU A 14 16.24 -5.85 9.37
CA LEU A 14 15.67 -5.68 8.04
C LEU A 14 14.29 -6.32 8.00
N PHE A 15 13.34 -5.65 7.38
CA PHE A 15 12.02 -6.20 7.13
C PHE A 15 11.47 -5.72 5.80
N THR A 16 10.56 -6.49 5.22
CA THR A 16 9.83 -6.13 4.02
C THR A 16 8.35 -5.97 4.29
N VAL A 17 7.74 -5.03 3.59
CA VAL A 17 6.30 -4.80 3.58
C VAL A 17 5.78 -5.05 2.17
N GLY A 18 4.92 -6.05 2.02
CA GLY A 18 4.22 -6.36 0.79
C GLY A 18 2.75 -5.99 0.86
N LEU A 19 2.23 -5.45 -0.24
CA LEU A 19 0.81 -5.12 -0.40
C LEU A 19 0.22 -5.94 -1.56
N GLU A 20 -0.95 -6.53 -1.32
CA GLU A 20 -1.65 -7.38 -2.30
C GLU A 20 -3.14 -7.02 -2.34
N PRO A 21 -3.62 -6.38 -3.42
CA PRO A 21 -5.06 -6.24 -3.71
C PRO A 21 -5.76 -7.60 -3.68
N GLN A 22 -7.00 -7.67 -3.17
CA GLN A 22 -7.70 -8.93 -2.94
C GLN A 22 -8.79 -9.22 -3.98
N ASN A 23 -9.34 -8.18 -4.61
CA ASN A 23 -10.29 -8.34 -5.71
C ASN A 23 -9.64 -8.82 -7.02
N VAL A 24 -8.31 -8.73 -7.15
CA VAL A 24 -7.58 -9.24 -8.30
C VAL A 24 -6.21 -9.73 -7.85
N THR A 25 -5.76 -10.86 -8.38
CA THR A 25 -4.40 -11.34 -8.12
C THR A 25 -3.40 -10.36 -8.74
N SER A 26 -2.56 -9.77 -7.91
CA SER A 26 -1.59 -8.77 -8.34
C SER A 26 -0.35 -8.83 -7.48
N ASN A 27 0.81 -8.77 -8.14
CA ASN A 27 2.10 -8.85 -7.48
C ASN A 27 2.88 -7.52 -7.46
N ASN A 28 2.38 -6.52 -8.21
CA ASN A 28 2.94 -5.17 -8.35
C ASN A 28 2.05 -4.10 -7.69
N GLY A 29 0.94 -4.49 -7.07
CA GLY A 29 0.02 -3.55 -6.40
C GLY A 29 -1.05 -2.95 -7.30
N GLU A 30 -1.17 -3.38 -8.56
CA GLU A 30 -2.33 -3.04 -9.38
C GLU A 30 -3.58 -3.73 -8.82
N GLY A 31 -4.59 -2.94 -8.47
CA GLY A 31 -5.81 -3.44 -7.88
C GLY A 31 -7.05 -3.02 -8.66
N THR A 32 -8.19 -3.57 -8.26
CA THR A 32 -9.48 -3.24 -8.86
C THR A 32 -10.55 -3.18 -7.79
N MET A 33 -11.15 -2.00 -7.62
CA MET A 33 -12.29 -1.82 -6.74
C MET A 33 -13.57 -2.28 -7.43
N TRP A 34 -14.41 -3.00 -6.70
CA TRP A 34 -15.72 -3.47 -7.16
C TRP A 34 -16.82 -2.67 -6.48
N GLY A 35 -17.88 -2.34 -7.23
CA GLY A 35 -19.09 -1.76 -6.66
C GLY A 35 -19.73 -2.70 -5.65
N ILE A 36 -20.15 -2.21 -4.49
CA ILE A 36 -20.85 -3.03 -3.48
C ILE A 36 -22.17 -3.58 -4.02
N SER A 37 -22.80 -2.85 -4.95
CA SER A 37 -24.03 -3.25 -5.65
C SER A 37 -23.78 -4.28 -6.76
N ARG A 38 -22.53 -4.71 -6.96
CA ARG A 38 -22.20 -5.87 -7.81
C ARG A 38 -22.81 -7.16 -7.29
N THR A 39 -22.96 -7.26 -5.96
CA THR A 39 -23.62 -8.40 -5.31
C THR A 39 -25.11 -8.50 -5.66
N SER A 40 -25.76 -7.37 -5.97
CA SER A 40 -27.16 -7.30 -6.44
C SER A 40 -27.31 -7.28 -7.97
N LYS A 41 -26.20 -7.49 -8.72
CA LYS A 41 -26.13 -7.50 -10.20
C LYS A 41 -26.64 -6.23 -10.91
N GLN A 42 -26.82 -5.12 -10.21
CA GLN A 42 -27.27 -3.86 -10.81
C GLN A 42 -26.12 -3.05 -11.43
N ASN A 43 -24.90 -3.24 -10.92
CA ASN A 43 -23.71 -2.55 -11.40
C ASN A 43 -22.54 -3.54 -11.51
N ASN A 44 -21.94 -3.67 -12.69
CA ASN A 44 -20.79 -4.54 -12.95
C ASN A 44 -19.50 -3.75 -13.22
N ASP A 45 -19.54 -2.42 -13.08
CA ASP A 45 -18.37 -1.58 -13.24
C ASP A 45 -17.30 -1.90 -12.20
N THR A 46 -16.07 -1.61 -12.59
CA THR A 46 -14.91 -1.69 -11.73
C THR A 46 -14.03 -0.46 -11.91
N ILE A 47 -13.28 -0.08 -10.88
CA ILE A 47 -12.33 1.04 -10.90
C ILE A 47 -10.94 0.50 -10.64
N SER A 48 -10.06 0.61 -11.63
CA SER A 48 -8.66 0.19 -11.48
C SER A 48 -7.82 1.25 -10.75
N TYR A 49 -6.91 0.77 -9.90
CA TYR A 49 -5.98 1.62 -9.15
C TYR A 49 -4.58 0.98 -9.07
N GLN A 50 -3.60 1.77 -8.64
CA GLN A 50 -2.22 1.33 -8.39
C GLN A 50 -1.81 1.73 -6.97
N LEU A 51 -1.37 0.77 -6.16
CA LEU A 51 -0.68 1.04 -4.89
C LEU A 51 0.74 1.54 -5.15
N GLN A 52 1.17 2.55 -4.41
CA GLN A 52 2.45 3.22 -4.63
C GLN A 52 3.22 3.41 -3.33
N LYS A 53 4.55 3.27 -3.42
CA LYS A 53 5.46 3.42 -2.30
C LYS A 53 5.55 4.88 -1.85
N PRO A 54 5.89 5.12 -0.58
CA PRO A 54 6.40 6.42 -0.17
C PRO A 54 7.83 6.61 -0.67
N VAL A 55 8.29 7.86 -0.66
CA VAL A 55 9.72 8.17 -0.77
C VAL A 55 10.43 7.76 0.53
N VAL A 56 11.56 7.06 0.40
CA VAL A 56 12.43 6.68 1.53
C VAL A 56 13.81 7.28 1.30
N ASN A 57 14.30 8.03 2.29
CA ASN A 57 15.62 8.64 2.27
C ASN A 57 16.55 7.94 3.27
N GLY A 58 17.85 7.96 3.00
CA GLY A 58 18.86 7.34 3.86
C GLY A 58 18.85 5.81 3.78
N SER A 59 19.48 5.16 4.75
CA SER A 59 19.65 3.70 4.79
C SER A 59 19.85 3.20 6.22
N GLY A 60 19.51 1.94 6.48
CA GLY A 60 19.71 1.31 7.78
C GLY A 60 18.93 2.05 8.88
N ILE A 61 19.55 2.18 10.06
CA ILE A 61 18.92 2.86 11.21
C ILE A 61 18.60 4.34 10.96
N ASN A 62 19.27 4.98 9.99
CA ASN A 62 19.11 6.41 9.68
C ASN A 62 18.08 6.66 8.57
N GLN A 63 17.39 5.62 8.08
CA GLN A 63 16.38 5.80 7.05
C GLN A 63 15.21 6.64 7.54
N THR A 64 14.55 7.38 6.65
CA THR A 64 13.35 8.16 6.95
C THR A 64 12.31 7.97 5.85
N VAL A 65 11.11 7.57 6.25
CA VAL A 65 9.94 7.47 5.36
C VAL A 65 9.29 8.84 5.28
N GLN A 66 9.11 9.36 4.07
CA GLN A 66 8.49 10.65 3.82
C GLN A 66 6.99 10.49 3.58
N GLU A 67 6.21 11.49 3.98
CA GLU A 67 4.80 11.64 3.65
C GLU A 67 4.65 12.17 2.20
N THR A 68 5.27 11.47 1.24
CA THR A 68 5.24 11.82 -0.17
C THR A 68 5.26 10.55 -1.03
N ASN A 69 4.39 10.52 -2.04
CA ASN A 69 4.31 9.42 -3.01
C ASN A 69 5.53 9.44 -3.95
N SER A 70 6.22 8.30 -4.09
CA SER A 70 7.35 8.14 -5.02
C SER A 70 6.91 7.92 -6.48
N ASN A 71 5.61 7.68 -6.70
CA ASN A 71 5.01 7.16 -7.92
C ASN A 71 5.51 5.76 -8.34
N THR A 72 6.24 5.04 -7.47
CA THR A 72 6.72 3.69 -7.77
C THR A 72 5.71 2.64 -7.30
N PRO A 73 5.46 1.57 -8.09
CA PRO A 73 4.54 0.50 -7.69
C PRO A 73 4.90 -0.14 -6.35
N TRP A 74 3.89 -0.52 -5.58
CA TRP A 74 4.03 -1.23 -4.32
C TRP A 74 3.19 -2.50 -4.32
N GLY A 75 3.87 -3.64 -4.48
CA GLY A 75 3.28 -4.96 -4.54
C GLY A 75 3.82 -5.88 -3.44
N ASN A 76 3.73 -7.18 -3.68
CA ASN A 76 4.09 -8.23 -2.72
C ASN A 76 5.27 -9.11 -3.18
N SER A 77 5.95 -8.76 -4.29
CA SER A 77 7.07 -9.55 -4.81
C SER A 77 8.15 -8.69 -5.46
N GLY A 78 9.36 -9.24 -5.56
CA GLY A 78 10.47 -8.66 -6.32
C GLY A 78 10.79 -7.21 -5.95
N THR A 79 10.97 -6.36 -6.96
CA THR A 79 11.27 -4.93 -6.81
C THR A 79 10.12 -4.11 -6.24
N ASP A 80 8.91 -4.66 -6.19
CA ASP A 80 7.71 -3.97 -5.75
C ASP A 80 7.46 -4.12 -4.24
N LEU A 81 8.21 -4.98 -3.55
CA LEU A 81 8.29 -5.00 -2.08
C LEU A 81 8.94 -3.72 -1.55
N LEU A 82 8.50 -3.25 -0.38
CA LEU A 82 9.15 -2.16 0.33
C LEU A 82 10.06 -2.71 1.43
N SER A 83 11.37 -2.57 1.26
CA SER A 83 12.36 -2.96 2.26
C SER A 83 12.70 -1.79 3.18
N LEU A 84 12.68 -2.02 4.48
CA LEU A 84 12.93 -1.02 5.53
C LEU A 84 13.75 -1.66 6.66
N THR A 85 14.24 -0.81 7.55
CA THR A 85 15.06 -1.19 8.70
C THR A 85 14.36 -0.73 9.98
N GLY A 86 14.28 -1.62 10.97
CA GLY A 86 13.70 -1.32 12.27
C GLY A 86 14.48 -0.27 13.05
N GLN A 87 13.75 0.66 13.64
CA GLN A 87 14.30 1.81 14.39
C GLN A 87 14.21 1.65 15.90
N GLY A 88 13.44 0.67 16.39
CA GLY A 88 13.22 0.43 17.81
C GLY A 88 11.79 0.02 18.14
N LEU A 89 11.58 -0.30 19.41
CA LEU A 89 10.30 -0.79 19.92
C LEU A 89 9.46 0.29 20.62
N SER A 90 10.04 1.48 20.88
CA SER A 90 9.29 2.58 21.46
C SER A 90 8.40 3.27 20.42
N ASP A 91 7.35 3.96 20.87
CA ASP A 91 6.45 4.70 19.97
C ASP A 91 7.14 5.87 19.25
N SER A 92 8.14 6.48 19.89
CA SER A 92 8.99 7.51 19.27
C SER A 92 9.90 6.96 18.17
N GLU A 93 10.16 5.65 18.16
CA GLU A 93 11.00 4.95 17.18
C GLU A 93 10.16 4.16 16.17
N ALA A 94 8.83 4.29 16.19
CA ALA A 94 7.98 3.61 15.23
C ALA A 94 8.21 4.14 13.81
N VAL A 95 8.41 3.24 12.86
CA VAL A 95 8.43 3.58 11.43
C VAL A 95 7.00 3.88 11.01
N LYS A 96 6.73 5.15 10.72
CA LYS A 96 5.44 5.63 10.21
C LYS A 96 5.42 5.46 8.69
N LEU A 97 4.48 4.69 8.20
CA LEU A 97 4.46 4.23 6.83
C LEU A 97 3.13 4.59 6.15
N PRO A 98 3.06 5.71 5.42
CA PRO A 98 1.88 6.06 4.63
C PRO A 98 1.75 5.13 3.43
N VAL A 99 0.50 4.94 2.99
CA VAL A 99 0.15 4.11 1.85
C VAL A 99 -0.57 4.98 0.83
N TYR A 100 -0.09 4.96 -0.41
CA TYR A 100 -0.68 5.73 -1.51
C TYR A 100 -1.37 4.79 -2.49
N ALA A 101 -2.49 5.27 -3.03
CA ALA A 101 -3.19 4.62 -4.13
C ALA A 101 -3.60 5.69 -5.15
N THR A 102 -3.39 5.42 -6.43
CA THR A 102 -3.80 6.30 -7.52
C THR A 102 -4.82 5.58 -8.40
N VAL A 103 -5.99 6.19 -8.59
CA VAL A 103 -6.99 5.73 -9.57
C VAL A 103 -6.46 6.01 -10.97
N LYS A 104 -6.51 5.01 -11.85
CA LYS A 104 -6.00 5.17 -13.24
C LYS A 104 -6.84 6.18 -14.01
N ALA A 105 -6.21 6.89 -14.93
CA ALA A 105 -6.90 7.87 -15.77
C ALA A 105 -8.03 7.21 -16.57
N GLY A 106 -9.20 7.86 -16.64
CA GLY A 106 -10.37 7.34 -17.35
C GLY A 106 -11.25 6.37 -16.56
N GLU A 107 -10.86 5.97 -15.34
CA GLU A 107 -11.62 4.99 -14.54
C GLU A 107 -12.82 5.56 -13.78
N LEU A 108 -13.14 6.85 -13.93
CA LEU A 108 -14.20 7.51 -13.14
C LEU A 108 -15.55 7.64 -13.84
N ASN A 109 -15.65 7.36 -15.14
CA ASN A 109 -16.94 7.31 -15.85
C ASN A 109 -17.62 5.96 -15.61
N LYS A 110 -18.26 5.82 -14.44
CA LYS A 110 -18.89 4.58 -13.96
C LYS A 110 -20.25 4.90 -13.34
N PHE A 111 -21.10 3.89 -13.19
CA PHE A 111 -22.36 4.03 -12.45
C PHE A 111 -22.12 4.48 -11.00
N ILE A 112 -23.10 5.20 -10.43
CA ILE A 112 -23.03 5.60 -9.03
C ILE A 112 -23.07 4.35 -8.13
N ASP A 113 -22.02 4.17 -7.33
CA ASP A 113 -21.90 3.09 -6.36
C ASP A 113 -20.76 3.40 -5.37
N THR A 114 -20.65 2.60 -4.30
CA THR A 114 -19.44 2.56 -3.49
C THR A 114 -18.53 1.48 -4.03
N TYR A 115 -17.34 1.86 -4.48
CA TYR A 115 -16.33 0.94 -5.00
C TYR A 115 -15.31 0.63 -3.91
N GLN A 116 -15.05 -0.65 -3.67
CA GLN A 116 -14.11 -1.08 -2.62
C GLN A 116 -13.23 -2.25 -3.06
N ASP A 117 -12.06 -2.34 -2.44
CA ASP A 117 -11.14 -3.47 -2.48
C ASP A 117 -10.54 -3.65 -1.08
N GLN A 118 -10.11 -4.86 -0.76
CA GLN A 118 -9.29 -5.11 0.42
C GLN A 118 -7.84 -5.27 -0.01
N VAL A 119 -6.91 -4.79 0.80
CA VAL A 119 -5.48 -4.96 0.55
C VAL A 119 -4.89 -5.76 1.69
N LYS A 120 -4.33 -6.92 1.38
CA LYS A 120 -3.58 -7.72 2.35
C LYS A 120 -2.20 -7.10 2.53
N VAL A 121 -1.83 -6.86 3.78
CA VAL A 121 -0.51 -6.37 4.18
C VAL A 121 0.29 -7.53 4.75
N THR A 122 1.47 -7.79 4.20
CA THR A 122 2.40 -8.81 4.70
C THR A 122 3.66 -8.14 5.21
N LEU A 123 3.98 -8.34 6.49
CA LEU A 123 5.26 -7.98 7.08
C LEU A 123 6.13 -9.24 7.14
N SER A 124 7.40 -9.16 6.75
CA SER A 124 8.35 -10.28 6.85
C SER A 124 9.69 -9.78 7.36
N TYR A 125 10.33 -10.56 8.23
CA TYR A 125 11.59 -10.25 8.92
C TYR A 125 12.57 -11.41 8.79
#